data_AF-A0A3B9R4G6-F1
#
_entry.id   AF-A0A3B9R4G6-F1
#
_cell.length_a   1.000
_cell.length_b   1.000
_cell.length_c   1.000
_cell.angle_alpha   90.00
_cell.angle_beta   90.00
_cell.angle_gamma   90.00
#
_symmetry.space_group_name_H-M   'P 1'
#
loop_
_entity.id
_entity.type
_entity.pdbx_description
1 polymer ?
#
loop_
_entity_poly.entity_id
_entity_poly.type
_entity_poly.pdbx_seq_one_letter_code
_entity_poly.pdbx_strand_id
1 'polypeptide(L)'
;MAPHKLKIKLEPLHDSEPCHVSIKIKDSVVNQELNTNCEFEFDYEDSGWLYFEIHKTGKTKTLADKGHKQELIVSKVTLNGFNCYPELFGSFTIKDNPYVDDGTLNTINCTLNGIWSINVPIWNLDGVNGFDLKSKMRDVAEDCVIATFGCSFTYGSFMDKTATWPAQLSTLTGKKVLNFGVQGSNNTEIIENALYIAKNYNVDDIMLLLCHFNRLQFKDAGGEIFNKAAEGVISTTLRMKWPKKFRHEMDKIVNYGQTELLFAGQSKTFLEKIKDIKNNINGKIYVSTYIQDHYKCLQMIQNEDFILLPFFELDKTKEMAPDGDHPGESHYRHFAKKVVKYMDRQSKF
;
A
#
# COMPACT_ATOMS: atom_id res chain seq x y z
N MET A 1 14.34 -11.49 5.35
CA MET A 1 13.76 -10.35 4.59
C MET A 1 14.61 -9.13 4.86
N ALA A 2 14.79 -8.23 3.91
CA ALA A 2 15.48 -6.96 4.19
C ALA A 2 14.68 -6.17 5.25
N PRO A 3 15.28 -5.22 5.99
CA PRO A 3 14.50 -4.31 6.82
C PRO A 3 13.68 -3.31 5.96
N HIS A 4 12.58 -2.78 6.52
CA HIS A 4 11.93 -1.58 5.97
C HIS A 4 12.83 -0.37 6.21
N LYS A 5 12.73 0.65 5.37
CA LYS A 5 13.48 1.90 5.52
C LYS A 5 12.59 3.00 6.10
N LEU A 6 12.80 3.33 7.37
CA LEU A 6 12.12 4.43 8.06
C LEU A 6 12.96 5.70 7.96
N LYS A 7 12.37 6.80 7.51
CA LYS A 7 13.00 8.12 7.54
C LYS A 7 12.18 9.11 8.37
N ILE A 8 12.85 9.88 9.22
CA ILE A 8 12.25 10.88 10.09
C ILE A 8 12.97 12.21 9.86
N LYS A 9 12.21 13.27 9.56
CA LYS A 9 12.73 14.63 9.43
C LYS A 9 12.24 15.49 10.59
N LEU A 10 13.19 16.13 11.26
CA LEU A 10 12.96 16.99 12.42
C LEU A 10 13.44 18.41 12.11
N GLU A 11 12.62 19.39 12.47
CA GLU A 11 12.88 20.82 12.24
C GLU A 11 12.82 21.57 13.58
N PRO A 12 13.97 21.89 14.20
CA PRO A 12 14.00 22.65 15.44
C PRO A 12 13.77 24.14 15.18
N LEU A 13 13.05 24.81 16.08
CA LEU A 13 12.92 26.27 16.10
C LEU A 13 13.23 26.79 17.51
N HIS A 14 14.24 27.64 17.64
CA HIS A 14 14.65 28.17 18.93
C HIS A 14 15.20 29.60 18.83
N ASP A 15 14.99 30.39 19.88
CA ASP A 15 15.52 31.76 19.96
C ASP A 15 16.88 31.84 20.65
N SER A 16 17.16 30.91 21.57
CA SER A 16 18.35 30.99 22.45
C SER A 16 19.01 29.65 22.71
N GLU A 17 18.24 28.62 23.04
CA GLU A 17 18.76 27.29 23.38
C GLU A 17 18.07 26.21 22.54
N PRO A 18 18.83 25.31 21.89
CA PRO A 18 18.26 24.21 21.11
C PRO A 18 17.53 23.20 22.00
N CYS A 19 16.64 22.42 21.37
CA CYS A 19 16.05 21.27 22.04
C CYS A 19 17.00 20.06 22.00
N HIS A 20 16.89 19.22 23.02
CA HIS A 20 17.53 17.91 23.05
C HIS A 20 16.48 16.86 22.67
N VAL A 21 16.85 15.95 21.78
CA VAL A 21 15.99 14.85 21.36
C VAL A 21 16.62 13.50 21.62
N SER A 22 15.80 12.55 22.03
CA SER A 22 16.11 11.12 22.03
C SER A 22 15.08 10.38 21.18
N ILE A 23 15.50 9.86 20.03
CA ILE A 23 14.67 9.04 19.15
C ILE A 23 14.82 7.59 19.56
N LYS A 24 13.72 6.95 19.94
CA LYS A 24 13.68 5.54 20.35
C LYS A 24 12.86 4.74 19.34
N ILE A 25 13.53 3.80 18.66
CA ILE A 25 12.92 2.88 17.69
C ILE A 25 13.34 1.47 18.10
N LYS A 26 12.42 0.70 18.70
CA LYS A 26 12.71 -0.60 19.32
C LYS A 26 13.91 -0.49 20.28
N ASP A 27 14.99 -1.22 19.99
CA ASP A 27 16.23 -1.26 20.77
C ASP A 27 17.24 -0.16 20.38
N SER A 28 16.97 0.55 19.28
CA SER A 28 17.82 1.64 18.80
C SER A 28 17.45 2.95 19.49
N VAL A 29 18.46 3.65 20.01
CA VAL A 29 18.31 4.97 20.62
C VAL A 29 19.33 5.93 20.00
N VAL A 30 18.85 7.07 19.50
CA VAL A 30 19.68 8.16 18.99
C VAL A 30 19.44 9.40 19.83
N ASN A 31 20.49 9.91 20.46
CA ASN A 31 20.45 11.15 21.24
C ASN A 31 21.13 12.26 20.44
N GLN A 32 20.48 13.41 20.31
CA GLN A 32 21.03 14.54 19.58
C GLN A 32 20.52 15.88 20.12
N GLU A 33 21.40 16.88 20.15
CA GLU A 33 21.00 18.28 20.28
C GLU A 33 20.70 18.85 18.88
N LEU A 34 19.51 19.39 18.68
CA LEU A 34 19.05 19.85 17.37
C LEU A 34 19.14 21.37 17.23
N ASN A 35 20.19 21.82 16.54
CA ASN A 35 20.40 23.22 16.16
C ASN A 35 19.91 23.53 14.74
N THR A 36 19.80 22.52 13.87
CA THR A 36 19.40 22.65 12.47
C THR A 36 18.48 21.49 12.08
N ASN A 37 17.83 21.62 10.91
CA ASN A 37 17.02 20.54 10.35
C ASN A 37 17.87 19.26 10.19
N CYS A 38 17.32 18.15 10.67
CA CYS A 38 18.00 16.85 10.64
C CYS A 38 17.08 15.79 10.03
N GLU A 39 17.68 14.86 9.28
CA GLU A 39 17.01 13.66 8.77
C GLU A 39 17.71 12.43 9.36
N PHE A 40 16.91 11.49 9.85
CA PHE A 40 17.37 10.23 10.41
C PHE A 40 16.84 9.09 9.55
N GLU A 41 17.67 8.08 9.32
CA GLU A 41 17.29 6.87 8.59
C GLU A 41 17.54 5.64 9.46
N PHE A 42 16.56 4.74 9.51
CA PHE A 42 16.59 3.53 10.32
C PHE A 42 16.14 2.32 9.52
N ASP A 43 16.77 1.19 9.82
CA ASP A 43 16.26 -0.13 9.44
C ASP A 43 15.17 -0.57 10.43
N TYR A 44 14.01 -0.95 9.89
CA TYR A 44 12.83 -1.29 10.68
C TYR A 44 12.32 -2.69 10.34
N GLU A 45 12.36 -3.60 11.31
CA GLU A 45 12.06 -5.02 11.10
C GLU A 45 10.67 -5.48 11.58
N ASP A 46 9.81 -4.57 12.07
CA ASP A 46 8.46 -4.98 12.50
C ASP A 46 7.50 -5.17 11.34
N SER A 47 6.63 -6.18 11.46
CA SER A 47 5.67 -6.57 10.42
C SER A 47 4.21 -6.27 10.78
N GLY A 48 3.93 -5.78 11.99
CA GLY A 48 2.55 -5.48 12.41
C GLY A 48 2.24 -3.99 12.57
N TRP A 49 3.19 -3.22 13.11
CA TRP A 49 3.00 -1.82 13.44
C TRP A 49 4.29 -1.05 13.22
N LEU A 50 4.19 0.20 12.76
CA LEU A 50 5.22 1.20 12.85
C LEU A 50 5.01 1.97 14.15
N TYR A 51 5.95 1.80 15.07
CA TYR A 51 5.97 2.53 16.32
C TYR A 51 7.38 3.03 16.65
N PHE A 52 7.45 4.31 17.04
CA PHE A 52 8.63 4.92 17.63
C PHE A 52 8.26 6.16 18.44
N GLU A 53 9.21 6.60 19.25
CA GLU A 53 9.08 7.76 20.13
C GLU A 53 10.21 8.78 19.87
N ILE A 54 9.88 10.06 20.03
CA ILE A 54 10.84 11.17 20.08
C ILE A 54 10.63 11.88 21.40
N HIS A 55 11.59 11.74 22.30
CA HIS A 55 11.59 12.39 23.61
C HIS A 55 12.24 13.76 23.43
N LYS A 56 11.49 14.83 23.66
CA LYS A 56 11.96 16.21 23.59
C LYS A 56 12.18 16.76 24.99
N THR A 57 13.35 17.31 25.24
CA THR A 57 13.70 18.00 26.50
C THR A 57 14.39 19.34 26.24
N GLY A 58 14.60 20.10 27.31
CA GLY A 58 15.31 21.39 27.29
C GLY A 58 14.41 22.61 27.52
N LYS A 59 13.08 22.47 27.49
CA LYS A 59 12.16 23.58 27.70
C LYS A 59 12.03 23.86 29.20
N THR A 60 12.91 24.72 29.71
CA THR A 60 12.93 25.12 31.12
C THR A 60 11.85 26.16 31.43
N LYS A 61 11.50 26.29 32.72
CA LYS A 61 10.60 27.35 33.19
C LYS A 61 11.12 28.74 32.82
N THR A 62 12.42 28.97 32.93
CA THR A 62 13.07 30.24 32.55
C THR A 62 12.84 30.59 31.08
N LEU A 63 12.96 29.62 30.17
CA LEU A 63 12.70 29.84 28.74
C LEU A 63 11.20 30.10 28.48
N ALA A 64 10.33 29.38 29.19
CA ALA A 64 8.88 29.59 29.10
C ALA A 64 8.47 30.98 29.60
N ASP A 65 8.94 31.41 30.77
CA ASP A 65 8.65 32.72 31.37
C ASP A 65 9.14 33.89 30.48
N LYS A 66 10.24 33.69 29.75
CA LYS A 66 10.76 34.67 28.77
C LYS A 66 10.01 34.66 27.44
N GLY A 67 9.09 33.71 27.21
CA GLY A 67 8.43 33.52 25.92
C GLY A 67 9.37 33.07 24.80
N HIS A 68 10.56 32.55 25.11
CA HIS A 68 11.53 32.10 24.12
C HIS A 68 11.03 30.81 23.45
N LYS A 69 11.14 30.73 22.12
CA LYS A 69 10.86 29.52 21.36
C LYS A 69 11.90 28.44 21.64
N GLN A 70 11.41 27.21 21.75
CA GLN A 70 12.19 25.98 21.73
C GLN A 70 11.23 24.84 21.33
N GLU A 71 10.97 24.76 20.03
CA GLU A 71 9.99 23.90 19.40
C GLU A 71 10.69 22.83 18.57
N LEU A 72 10.04 21.67 18.44
CA LEU A 72 10.45 20.62 17.52
C LEU A 72 9.27 20.29 16.61
N ILE A 73 9.47 20.38 15.30
CA ILE A 73 8.46 19.99 14.32
C ILE A 73 8.86 18.65 13.71
N VAL A 74 7.99 17.65 13.84
CA VAL A 74 8.13 16.36 13.13
C VAL A 74 7.55 16.51 11.73
N SER A 75 8.34 17.09 10.82
CA SER A 75 7.83 17.57 9.53
C SER A 75 7.63 16.46 8.49
N LYS A 76 8.30 15.31 8.65
CA LYS A 76 8.16 14.18 7.74
C LYS A 76 8.45 12.86 8.44
N VAL A 77 7.60 11.87 8.20
CA VAL A 77 7.86 10.46 8.54
C VAL A 77 7.52 9.64 7.31
N THR A 78 8.49 8.88 6.79
CA THR A 78 8.24 7.96 5.67
C THR A 78 8.68 6.54 5.98
N LEU A 79 7.93 5.58 5.48
CA LEU A 79 8.28 4.16 5.51
C LEU A 79 8.37 3.66 4.07
N ASN A 80 9.52 3.12 3.68
CA ASN A 80 9.83 2.71 2.31
C ASN A 80 9.58 3.83 1.27
N GLY A 81 9.80 5.09 1.68
CA GLY A 81 9.60 6.27 0.82
C GLY A 81 8.18 6.85 0.79
N PHE A 82 7.19 6.19 1.42
CA PHE A 82 5.80 6.63 1.46
C PHE A 82 5.47 7.39 2.75
N ASN A 83 4.62 8.41 2.66
CA ASN A 83 4.26 9.23 3.81
C ASN A 83 3.45 8.43 4.85
N CYS A 84 3.84 8.56 6.12
CA CYS A 84 3.12 7.99 7.27
C CYS A 84 2.19 9.00 7.95
N TYR A 85 2.00 10.19 7.36
CA TYR A 85 1.06 11.24 7.80
C TYR A 85 1.20 11.59 9.29
N PRO A 86 2.38 12.06 9.74
CA PRO A 86 2.60 12.44 11.14
C PRO A 86 1.61 13.50 11.65
N GLU A 87 1.03 14.32 10.77
CA GLU A 87 -0.01 15.30 11.07
C GLU A 87 -1.40 14.70 11.36
N LEU A 88 -1.65 13.47 10.94
CA LEU A 88 -2.89 12.75 11.22
C LEU A 88 -2.73 11.76 12.37
N PHE A 89 -1.57 11.10 12.43
CA PHE A 89 -1.36 9.94 13.32
C PHE A 89 -0.28 10.17 14.39
N GLY A 90 0.40 11.31 14.37
CA GLY A 90 1.35 11.70 15.40
C GLY A 90 0.65 12.22 16.65
N SER A 91 1.19 11.87 17.82
CA SER A 91 0.69 12.32 19.10
C SER A 91 1.81 12.78 20.01
N PHE A 92 1.65 13.96 20.60
CA PHE A 92 2.58 14.54 21.56
C PHE A 92 1.99 14.50 22.96
N THR A 93 2.62 13.74 23.85
CA THR A 93 2.32 13.71 25.28
C THR A 93 3.24 14.67 26.00
N ILE A 94 2.69 15.78 26.45
CA ILE A 94 3.33 16.79 27.30
C ILE A 94 3.54 16.17 28.67
N LYS A 95 4.80 16.18 29.13
CA LYS A 95 5.19 15.76 30.48
C LYS A 95 6.52 16.38 30.87
N ASP A 96 6.87 16.32 32.14
CA ASP A 96 8.13 16.85 32.66
C ASP A 96 8.25 18.39 32.49
N ASN A 97 7.13 19.09 32.65
CA ASN A 97 7.07 20.56 32.66
C ASN A 97 6.50 21.03 34.02
N PRO A 98 7.29 21.63 34.94
CA PRO A 98 6.81 22.00 36.29
C PRO A 98 5.84 23.20 36.32
N TYR A 99 5.36 23.65 35.17
CA TYR A 99 4.57 24.88 34.99
C TYR A 99 3.39 24.69 34.01
N VAL A 100 3.18 23.48 33.48
CA VAL A 100 2.03 23.12 32.64
C VAL A 100 1.60 21.72 33.05
N ASP A 101 0.30 21.49 33.13
CA ASP A 101 -0.23 20.15 33.40
C ASP A 101 0.08 19.19 32.24
N ASP A 102 0.27 17.92 32.57
CA ASP A 102 0.45 16.87 31.58
C ASP A 102 -0.79 16.73 30.69
N GLY A 103 -0.58 16.37 29.43
CA GLY A 103 -1.67 16.21 28.47
C GLY A 103 -1.21 15.63 27.14
N THR A 104 -2.16 15.19 26.32
CA THR A 104 -1.86 14.59 25.01
C THR A 104 -2.55 15.35 23.90
N LEU A 105 -1.80 15.68 22.86
CA LEU A 105 -2.26 16.41 21.69
C LEU A 105 -1.99 15.59 20.41
N ASN A 106 -2.85 15.70 19.40
CA ASN A 106 -2.52 15.29 18.04
C ASN A 106 -1.87 16.48 17.34
N THR A 107 -0.55 16.46 17.20
CA THR A 107 0.23 17.57 16.67
C THR A 107 1.61 17.07 16.20
N ILE A 108 2.17 17.76 15.22
CA ILE A 108 3.58 17.63 14.82
C ILE A 108 4.47 18.68 15.47
N ASN A 109 3.90 19.75 16.05
CA ASN A 109 4.64 20.80 16.73
C ASN A 109 4.70 20.52 18.23
N CYS A 110 5.90 20.23 18.72
CA CYS A 110 6.22 19.92 20.11
C CYS A 110 6.85 21.15 20.78
N THR A 111 6.05 21.97 21.44
CA THR A 111 6.49 23.26 22.02
C THR A 111 7.02 23.16 23.47
N LEU A 112 6.70 22.06 24.17
CA LEU A 112 7.06 21.78 25.56
C LEU A 112 8.02 20.58 25.66
N ASN A 113 8.38 20.16 26.87
CA ASN A 113 8.98 18.84 27.07
C ASN A 113 7.90 17.76 26.94
N GLY A 114 8.28 16.59 26.44
CA GLY A 114 7.33 15.50 26.27
C GLY A 114 7.81 14.40 25.32
N ILE A 115 6.89 13.52 24.96
CA ILE A 115 7.13 12.43 24.01
C ILE A 115 6.20 12.61 22.82
N TRP A 116 6.78 12.77 21.65
CA TRP A 116 6.07 12.57 20.39
C TRP A 116 6.12 11.11 20.00
N SER A 117 5.03 10.53 19.52
CA SER A 117 4.99 9.15 19.03
C SER A 117 4.07 9.03 17.83
N ILE A 118 4.32 8.01 17.02
CA ILE A 118 3.39 7.55 15.99
C ILE A 118 3.20 6.05 16.18
N ASN A 119 1.96 5.59 16.02
CA ASN A 119 1.61 4.17 16.11
C ASN A 119 0.60 3.85 15.01
N VAL A 120 1.09 3.34 13.88
CA VAL A 120 0.28 3.03 12.70
C VAL A 120 0.51 1.59 12.26
N PRO A 121 -0.53 0.87 11.80
CA PRO A 121 -0.38 -0.50 11.33
C PRO A 121 0.49 -0.57 10.07
N ILE A 122 1.22 -1.69 9.94
CA ILE A 122 1.93 -2.09 8.72
C ILE A 122 1.23 -3.35 8.21
N TRP A 123 0.99 -3.40 6.90
CA TRP A 123 0.42 -4.59 6.25
C TRP A 123 1.36 -5.10 5.17
N ASN A 124 1.64 -6.39 5.18
CA ASN A 124 2.36 -7.08 4.13
C ASN A 124 1.37 -7.71 3.12
N LEU A 125 1.93 -8.27 2.04
CA LEU A 125 1.17 -9.03 1.02
C LEU A 125 1.43 -10.52 1.14
N ASP A 126 1.56 -11.03 2.37
CA ASP A 126 1.71 -12.46 2.61
C ASP A 126 0.34 -13.12 2.76
N GLY A 127 0.13 -14.22 2.04
CA GLY A 127 -1.11 -14.97 2.13
C GLY A 127 -1.11 -16.22 1.27
N VAL A 128 -2.30 -16.64 0.91
CA VAL A 128 -2.59 -17.85 0.15
C VAL A 128 -3.20 -17.49 -1.19
N ASN A 129 -2.75 -18.20 -2.22
CA ASN A 129 -3.26 -18.06 -3.58
C ASN A 129 -4.70 -18.59 -3.68
N GLY A 130 -5.42 -18.10 -4.69
CA GLY A 130 -6.78 -18.49 -5.02
C GLY A 130 -6.92 -19.95 -5.46
N PHE A 131 -5.87 -20.61 -5.95
CA PHE A 131 -5.94 -22.03 -6.32
C PHE A 131 -6.12 -22.91 -5.08
N ASP A 132 -5.34 -22.68 -4.03
CA ASP A 132 -5.44 -23.38 -2.74
C ASP A 132 -6.75 -23.07 -2.03
N LEU A 133 -7.25 -21.84 -2.20
CA LEU A 133 -8.54 -21.40 -1.67
C LEU A 133 -9.72 -21.90 -2.50
N LYS A 134 -9.47 -22.54 -3.65
CA LYS A 134 -10.49 -22.97 -4.62
C LYS A 134 -11.37 -21.80 -5.11
N SER A 135 -10.78 -20.61 -5.19
CA SER A 135 -11.37 -19.43 -5.78
C SER A 135 -11.74 -19.69 -7.24
N LYS A 136 -12.90 -19.20 -7.66
CA LYS A 136 -13.36 -19.36 -9.05
C LYS A 136 -12.62 -18.41 -9.98
N MET A 137 -11.71 -18.95 -10.77
CA MET A 137 -11.03 -18.23 -11.85
C MET A 137 -11.85 -18.30 -13.15
N ARG A 138 -11.57 -17.37 -14.07
CA ARG A 138 -12.28 -17.30 -15.36
C ARG A 138 -11.80 -18.39 -16.33
N ASP A 139 -10.49 -18.65 -16.34
CA ASP A 139 -9.84 -19.68 -17.14
C ASP A 139 -9.24 -20.80 -16.27
N VAL A 140 -9.06 -21.97 -16.90
CA VAL A 140 -8.34 -23.10 -16.31
C VAL A 140 -6.84 -22.83 -16.42
N ALA A 141 -6.08 -23.21 -15.39
CA ALA A 141 -4.62 -23.04 -15.40
C ALA A 141 -3.96 -24.00 -16.40
N GLU A 142 -3.23 -23.41 -17.36
CA GLU A 142 -2.48 -24.09 -18.40
C GLU A 142 -1.42 -23.12 -18.98
N ASP A 143 -0.50 -23.66 -19.80
CA ASP A 143 0.52 -22.87 -20.50
C ASP A 143 -0.10 -21.79 -21.39
N CYS A 144 0.47 -20.58 -21.37
CA CYS A 144 0.00 -19.47 -22.18
C CYS A 144 1.11 -18.46 -22.50
N VAL A 145 0.85 -17.55 -23.44
CA VAL A 145 1.81 -16.49 -23.76
C VAL A 145 1.68 -15.33 -22.77
N ILE A 146 0.45 -14.96 -22.41
CA ILE A 146 0.18 -13.88 -21.45
C ILE A 146 -0.80 -14.37 -20.39
N ALA A 147 -0.38 -14.35 -19.13
CA ALA A 147 -1.25 -14.59 -17.99
C ALA A 147 -1.70 -13.27 -17.37
N THR A 148 -3.01 -13.09 -17.17
CA THR A 148 -3.57 -11.85 -16.62
C THR A 148 -4.24 -12.09 -15.28
N PHE A 149 -3.98 -11.21 -14.31
CA PHE A 149 -4.46 -11.32 -12.93
C PHE A 149 -5.12 -10.04 -12.47
N GLY A 150 -6.07 -10.16 -11.55
CA GLY A 150 -6.75 -9.02 -10.96
C GLY A 150 -8.03 -9.43 -10.26
N CYS A 151 -8.82 -8.45 -9.85
CA CYS A 151 -10.09 -8.69 -9.19
C CYS A 151 -11.26 -8.79 -10.19
N SER A 152 -12.44 -8.27 -9.85
CA SER A 152 -13.64 -8.27 -10.69
C SER A 152 -13.46 -7.57 -12.05
N PHE A 153 -12.55 -6.59 -12.14
CA PHE A 153 -12.24 -5.86 -13.38
C PHE A 153 -11.49 -6.73 -14.38
N THR A 154 -10.58 -7.59 -13.92
CA THR A 154 -9.91 -8.57 -14.78
C THR A 154 -10.81 -9.75 -15.06
N TYR A 155 -11.51 -10.27 -14.05
CA TYR A 155 -12.49 -11.36 -14.23
C TYR A 155 -13.56 -10.99 -15.26
N GLY A 156 -13.92 -9.72 -15.40
CA GLY A 156 -15.02 -9.28 -16.26
C GLY A 156 -16.38 -9.57 -15.64
N SER A 157 -16.58 -9.12 -14.41
CA SER A 157 -17.86 -9.35 -13.71
C SER A 157 -19.00 -8.71 -14.47
N PHE A 158 -20.11 -9.44 -14.57
CA PHE A 158 -21.30 -9.03 -15.35
C PHE A 158 -21.07 -8.89 -16.86
N MET A 159 -19.93 -9.35 -17.37
CA MET A 159 -19.60 -9.30 -18.79
C MET A 159 -19.34 -10.70 -19.35
N ASP A 160 -19.64 -10.87 -20.64
CA ASP A 160 -19.28 -12.06 -21.39
C ASP A 160 -17.76 -12.27 -21.42
N LYS A 161 -17.35 -13.54 -21.52
CA LYS A 161 -15.92 -13.91 -21.45
C LYS A 161 -15.12 -13.22 -22.56
N THR A 162 -15.72 -13.08 -23.74
CA THR A 162 -15.14 -12.45 -24.92
C THR A 162 -15.05 -10.92 -24.82
N ALA A 163 -15.83 -10.29 -23.94
CA ALA A 163 -15.86 -8.84 -23.76
C ALA A 163 -14.77 -8.34 -22.78
N THR A 164 -14.15 -9.23 -22.01
CA THR A 164 -13.17 -8.88 -20.97
C THR A 164 -11.87 -8.32 -21.56
N TRP A 165 -11.13 -7.48 -20.81
CA TRP A 165 -9.89 -6.91 -21.33
C TRP A 165 -8.82 -7.96 -21.70
N PRO A 166 -8.68 -9.11 -21.00
CA PRO A 166 -7.77 -10.16 -21.46
C PRO A 166 -8.21 -10.80 -22.77
N ALA A 167 -9.52 -10.99 -22.97
CA ALA A 167 -10.04 -11.51 -24.24
C ALA A 167 -9.84 -10.52 -25.39
N GLN A 168 -10.11 -9.23 -25.16
CA GLN A 168 -9.84 -8.16 -26.12
C GLN A 168 -8.34 -8.07 -26.44
N LEU A 169 -7.47 -8.25 -25.44
CA LEU A 169 -6.02 -8.31 -25.63
C LEU A 169 -5.60 -9.50 -26.48
N SER A 170 -6.18 -10.69 -26.26
CA SER A 170 -5.96 -11.87 -27.10
C SER A 170 -6.33 -11.60 -28.55
N THR A 171 -7.51 -11.02 -28.80
CA THR A 171 -7.94 -10.66 -30.16
C THR A 171 -7.00 -9.67 -30.84
N LEU A 172 -6.56 -8.63 -30.11
CA LEU A 172 -5.71 -7.58 -30.68
C LEU A 172 -4.27 -8.03 -30.94
N THR A 173 -3.76 -8.99 -30.17
CA THR A 173 -2.37 -9.46 -30.27
C THR A 173 -2.22 -10.76 -31.05
N GLY A 174 -3.31 -11.52 -31.23
CA GLY A 174 -3.26 -12.89 -31.75
C GLY A 174 -2.59 -13.89 -30.81
N LYS A 175 -2.28 -13.50 -29.56
CA LYS A 175 -1.61 -14.35 -28.57
C LYS A 175 -2.63 -15.12 -27.73
N LYS A 176 -2.20 -16.27 -27.19
CA LYS A 176 -2.94 -17.01 -26.16
C LYS A 176 -2.85 -16.26 -24.83
N VAL A 177 -3.92 -15.53 -24.48
CA VAL A 177 -4.03 -14.77 -23.23
C VAL A 177 -5.04 -15.48 -22.32
N LEU A 178 -4.64 -15.76 -21.08
CA LEU A 178 -5.53 -16.36 -20.08
C LEU A 178 -5.90 -15.36 -18.98
N ASN A 179 -7.14 -15.46 -18.53
CA ASN A 179 -7.76 -14.64 -17.52
C ASN A 179 -7.87 -15.40 -16.19
N PHE A 180 -6.93 -15.12 -15.29
CA PHE A 180 -6.91 -15.63 -13.92
C PHE A 180 -7.43 -14.59 -12.93
N GLY A 181 -8.27 -13.65 -13.39
CA GLY A 181 -8.99 -12.75 -12.51
C GLY A 181 -9.87 -13.53 -11.54
N VAL A 182 -10.05 -13.01 -10.33
CA VAL A 182 -10.93 -13.58 -9.29
C VAL A 182 -11.88 -12.50 -8.79
N GLN A 183 -13.19 -12.74 -8.85
CA GLN A 183 -14.18 -11.79 -8.32
C GLN A 183 -13.96 -11.58 -6.83
N GLY A 184 -14.00 -10.34 -6.37
CA GLY A 184 -13.85 -10.08 -4.94
C GLY A 184 -12.42 -10.23 -4.37
N SER A 185 -11.43 -10.57 -5.21
CA SER A 185 -10.03 -10.78 -4.80
C SER A 185 -9.30 -9.53 -4.29
N ASN A 186 -8.23 -9.72 -3.52
CA ASN A 186 -7.34 -8.68 -3.00
C ASN A 186 -5.95 -8.73 -3.64
N ASN A 187 -5.09 -7.75 -3.34
CA ASN A 187 -3.76 -7.69 -3.95
C ASN A 187 -2.85 -8.86 -3.53
N THR A 188 -3.00 -9.36 -2.30
CA THR A 188 -2.31 -10.58 -1.84
C THR A 188 -2.65 -11.77 -2.74
N GLU A 189 -3.93 -12.09 -2.90
CA GLU A 189 -4.37 -13.22 -3.73
C GLU A 189 -4.01 -13.03 -5.21
N ILE A 190 -4.09 -11.81 -5.75
CA ILE A 190 -3.68 -11.50 -7.14
C ILE A 190 -2.20 -11.86 -7.36
N ILE A 191 -1.32 -11.46 -6.44
CA ILE A 191 0.14 -11.68 -6.57
C ILE A 191 0.49 -13.14 -6.29
N GLU A 192 -0.13 -13.77 -5.30
CA GLU A 192 0.08 -15.18 -5.00
C GLU A 192 -0.42 -16.08 -6.14
N ASN A 193 -1.51 -15.71 -6.83
CA ASN A 193 -1.95 -16.41 -8.05
C ASN A 193 -0.93 -16.28 -9.17
N ALA A 194 -0.36 -15.10 -9.37
CA ALA A 194 0.66 -14.87 -10.39
C ALA A 194 1.93 -15.69 -10.10
N LEU A 195 2.36 -15.74 -8.84
CA LEU A 195 3.49 -16.56 -8.40
C LEU A 195 3.21 -18.05 -8.58
N TYR A 196 2.00 -18.52 -8.25
CA TYR A 196 1.60 -19.90 -8.49
C TYR A 196 1.67 -20.25 -9.97
N ILE A 197 1.10 -19.42 -10.86
CA ILE A 197 1.13 -19.68 -12.30
C ILE A 197 2.56 -19.67 -12.84
N ALA A 198 3.38 -18.69 -12.45
CA ALA A 198 4.77 -18.60 -12.88
C ALA A 198 5.59 -19.86 -12.51
N LYS A 199 5.34 -20.44 -11.34
CA LYS A 199 6.08 -21.63 -10.88
C LYS A 199 5.65 -22.93 -11.53
N ASN A 200 4.41 -23.03 -12.01
CA ASN A 200 3.80 -24.31 -12.39
C ASN A 200 3.49 -24.43 -13.88
N TYR A 201 3.56 -23.35 -14.64
CA TYR A 201 3.18 -23.32 -16.06
C TYR A 201 4.15 -22.48 -16.88
N ASN A 202 4.26 -22.79 -18.17
CA ASN A 202 5.04 -21.97 -19.09
C ASN A 202 4.25 -20.70 -19.41
N VAL A 203 4.79 -19.56 -18.99
CA VAL A 203 4.25 -18.23 -19.26
C VAL A 203 5.38 -17.30 -19.68
N ASP A 204 5.18 -16.58 -20.78
CA ASP A 204 6.11 -15.54 -21.20
C ASP A 204 5.86 -14.27 -20.36
N ASP A 205 4.71 -13.63 -20.54
CA ASP A 205 4.38 -12.36 -19.88
C ASP A 205 3.31 -12.51 -18.80
N ILE A 206 3.47 -11.79 -17.69
CA ILE A 206 2.46 -11.68 -16.62
C ILE A 206 1.96 -10.25 -16.55
N MET A 207 0.63 -10.06 -16.47
CA MET A 207 0.00 -8.76 -16.30
C MET A 207 -0.87 -8.72 -15.05
N LEU A 208 -0.58 -7.78 -14.15
CA LEU A 208 -1.30 -7.57 -12.89
C LEU A 208 -2.13 -6.28 -12.98
N LEU A 209 -3.44 -6.40 -12.80
CA LEU A 209 -4.32 -5.24 -12.56
C LEU A 209 -4.70 -5.21 -11.07
N LEU A 210 -3.92 -4.46 -10.29
CA LEU A 210 -4.09 -4.33 -8.85
C LEU A 210 -5.38 -3.60 -8.49
N CYS A 211 -5.99 -4.03 -7.40
CA CYS A 211 -7.18 -3.45 -6.81
C CYS A 211 -6.82 -2.52 -5.64
N HIS A 212 -7.79 -2.20 -4.78
CA HIS A 212 -7.55 -1.27 -3.69
C HIS A 212 -6.59 -1.84 -2.64
N PHE A 213 -5.58 -1.07 -2.20
CA PHE A 213 -4.62 -1.48 -1.15
C PHE A 213 -5.26 -1.77 0.21
N ASN A 214 -6.53 -1.41 0.40
CA ASN A 214 -7.28 -1.70 1.63
C ASN A 214 -7.96 -3.07 1.61
N ARG A 215 -7.92 -3.75 0.45
CA ARG A 215 -8.38 -5.14 0.32
C ARG A 215 -7.20 -6.00 0.71
N LEU A 216 -7.31 -6.59 1.88
CA LEU A 216 -6.30 -7.43 2.49
C LEU A 216 -6.82 -8.85 2.67
N GLN A 217 -5.90 -9.79 2.83
CA GLN A 217 -6.19 -11.13 3.29
C GLN A 217 -5.85 -11.21 4.77
N PHE A 218 -6.80 -11.67 5.59
CA PHE A 218 -6.56 -11.89 7.02
C PHE A 218 -6.59 -13.36 7.32
N LYS A 219 -5.70 -13.80 8.20
CA LYS A 219 -5.69 -15.16 8.74
C LYS A 219 -5.95 -15.08 10.24
N ASP A 220 -6.92 -15.84 10.72
CA ASP A 220 -7.15 -15.94 12.16
C ASP A 220 -6.19 -16.93 12.83
N ALA A 221 -6.27 -17.02 14.17
CA ALA A 221 -5.44 -17.94 14.95
C ALA A 221 -5.71 -19.44 14.64
N GLY A 222 -6.89 -19.78 14.12
CA GLY A 222 -7.24 -21.13 13.66
C GLY A 222 -6.79 -21.43 12.23
N GLY A 223 -6.19 -20.44 11.55
CA GLY A 223 -5.75 -20.54 10.18
C GLY A 223 -6.83 -20.31 9.13
N GLU A 224 -8.04 -19.91 9.53
CA GLU A 224 -9.11 -19.55 8.60
C GLU A 224 -8.75 -18.24 7.90
N ILE A 225 -8.90 -18.25 6.58
CA ILE A 225 -8.55 -17.12 5.72
C ILE A 225 -9.81 -16.34 5.38
N PHE A 226 -9.78 -15.05 5.70
CA PHE A 226 -10.79 -14.09 5.29
C PHE A 226 -10.28 -13.29 4.10
N ASN A 227 -10.74 -13.71 2.92
CA ASN A 227 -10.72 -12.93 1.69
C ASN A 227 -12.11 -12.38 1.47
N LYS A 228 -12.36 -11.14 1.88
CA LYS A 228 -13.51 -10.44 1.34
C LYS A 228 -13.11 -9.05 0.92
N ALA A 229 -13.46 -8.72 -0.33
CA ALA A 229 -13.53 -7.36 -0.80
C ALA A 229 -14.19 -6.51 0.28
N ALA A 230 -13.54 -5.43 0.69
CA ALA A 230 -14.28 -4.31 1.26
C ALA A 230 -15.20 -3.82 0.13
N GLU A 231 -16.35 -4.47 -0.05
CA GLU A 231 -17.35 -4.06 -1.03
C GLU A 231 -17.75 -2.63 -0.68
N GLY A 232 -17.41 -1.72 -1.59
CA GLY A 232 -17.97 -0.39 -1.80
C GLY A 232 -18.33 0.41 -0.55
N VAL A 233 -17.43 1.33 -0.19
CA VAL A 233 -17.66 2.37 0.83
C VAL A 233 -17.91 1.77 2.22
N ILE A 234 -17.14 2.20 3.21
CA ILE A 234 -17.39 1.87 4.62
C ILE A 234 -18.68 2.60 5.03
N SER A 235 -19.84 2.11 4.58
CA SER A 235 -21.12 2.50 5.18
C SER A 235 -21.18 1.81 6.53
N THR A 236 -21.66 2.53 7.54
CA THR A 236 -21.85 2.02 8.90
C THR A 236 -22.67 0.72 8.93
N THR A 237 -23.51 0.50 7.91
CA THR A 237 -24.31 -0.71 7.68
C THR A 237 -23.47 -1.95 7.30
N LEU A 238 -22.30 -1.79 6.67
CA LEU A 238 -21.43 -2.89 6.28
C LEU A 238 -20.56 -3.42 7.44
N ARG A 239 -20.24 -2.57 8.44
CA ARG A 239 -19.55 -3.02 9.68
C ARG A 239 -20.32 -4.14 10.39
N MET A 240 -21.65 -4.18 10.27
CA MET A 240 -22.48 -5.22 10.88
C MET A 240 -22.35 -6.59 10.22
N LYS A 241 -21.92 -6.67 8.95
CA LYS A 241 -21.78 -7.93 8.19
C LYS A 241 -20.39 -8.58 8.35
N TRP A 242 -19.46 -7.95 9.05
CA TRP A 242 -18.12 -8.51 9.25
C TRP A 242 -18.09 -9.53 10.40
N PRO A 243 -17.38 -10.66 10.23
CA PRO A 243 -17.16 -11.60 11.32
C PRO A 243 -16.54 -10.87 12.51
N LYS A 244 -17.11 -11.05 13.71
CA LYS A 244 -16.67 -10.35 14.94
C LYS A 244 -15.15 -10.48 15.16
N LYS A 245 -14.58 -11.64 14.83
CA LYS A 245 -13.16 -11.97 14.98
C LYS A 245 -12.21 -11.09 14.14
N PHE A 246 -12.67 -10.47 13.06
CA PHE A 246 -11.84 -9.59 12.21
C PHE A 246 -12.11 -8.10 12.40
N ARG A 247 -13.05 -7.71 13.27
CA ARG A 247 -13.45 -6.30 13.42
C ARG A 247 -12.29 -5.39 13.79
N HIS A 248 -11.38 -5.86 14.65
CA HIS A 248 -10.22 -5.07 15.06
C HIS A 248 -9.31 -4.73 13.87
N GLU A 249 -8.99 -5.70 13.02
CA GLU A 249 -8.18 -5.45 11.81
C GLU A 249 -8.89 -4.54 10.81
N MET A 250 -10.21 -4.66 10.70
CA MET A 250 -10.97 -3.80 9.82
C MET A 250 -11.05 -2.36 10.35
N ASP A 251 -11.22 -2.17 11.65
CA ASP A 251 -11.20 -0.85 12.27
C ASP A 251 -9.86 -0.16 12.03
N LYS A 252 -8.74 -0.91 12.01
CA LYS A 252 -7.44 -0.35 11.58
C LYS A 252 -7.49 0.15 10.13
N ILE A 253 -7.98 -0.64 9.18
CA ILE A 253 -8.09 -0.19 7.78
C ILE A 253 -8.95 1.08 7.69
N VAL A 254 -10.06 1.16 8.43
CA VAL A 254 -10.94 2.33 8.40
C VAL A 254 -10.23 3.55 8.99
N ASN A 255 -9.54 3.39 10.11
CA ASN A 255 -8.91 4.51 10.83
C ASN A 255 -7.60 4.97 10.17
N TYR A 256 -6.90 4.09 9.46
CA TYR A 256 -5.58 4.32 8.87
C TYR A 256 -5.59 4.16 7.34
N GLY A 257 -6.76 4.29 6.71
CA GLY A 257 -7.00 3.97 5.29
C GLY A 257 -6.36 4.92 4.27
N GLN A 258 -5.31 5.65 4.65
CA GLN A 258 -4.55 6.49 3.73
C GLN A 258 -3.77 5.61 2.76
N THR A 259 -3.89 5.91 1.47
CA THR A 259 -3.29 5.13 0.38
C THR A 259 -1.80 4.90 0.56
N GLU A 260 -1.01 5.96 0.79
CA GLU A 260 0.44 5.84 0.93
C GLU A 260 0.82 5.03 2.17
N LEU A 261 0.09 5.20 3.28
CA LEU A 261 0.35 4.45 4.51
C LEU A 261 0.06 2.95 4.34
N LEU A 262 -1.09 2.61 3.74
CA LEU A 262 -1.43 1.22 3.40
C LEU A 262 -0.35 0.59 2.52
N PHE A 263 0.11 1.33 1.52
CA PHE A 263 1.11 0.82 0.58
C PHE A 263 2.54 0.83 1.13
N ALA A 264 2.86 1.70 2.10
CA ALA A 264 4.17 1.76 2.73
C ALA A 264 4.61 0.40 3.27
N GLY A 265 3.69 -0.29 3.96
CA GLY A 265 3.92 -1.65 4.45
C GLY A 265 3.98 -2.69 3.34
N GLN A 266 3.11 -2.58 2.33
CA GLN A 266 2.95 -3.57 1.27
C GLN A 266 4.07 -3.53 0.23
N SER A 267 4.61 -2.34 -0.04
CA SER A 267 5.53 -2.04 -1.14
C SER A 267 6.75 -2.97 -1.20
N LYS A 268 7.29 -3.31 -0.03
CA LYS A 268 8.45 -4.20 0.07
C LYS A 268 8.11 -5.63 -0.31
N THR A 269 7.10 -6.23 0.33
CA THR A 269 6.65 -7.58 -0.01
C THR A 269 6.17 -7.64 -1.47
N PHE A 270 5.55 -6.57 -1.97
CA PHE A 270 5.20 -6.44 -3.37
C PHE A 270 6.43 -6.61 -4.28
N LEU A 271 7.50 -5.82 -4.08
CA LEU A 271 8.72 -5.91 -4.90
C LEU A 271 9.41 -7.27 -4.77
N GLU A 272 9.47 -7.83 -3.57
CA GLU A 272 10.02 -9.17 -3.33
C GLU A 272 9.25 -10.23 -4.14
N LYS A 273 7.91 -10.19 -4.12
CA LYS A 273 7.06 -11.12 -4.88
C LYS A 273 7.15 -10.89 -6.39
N ILE A 274 7.25 -9.65 -6.86
CA ILE A 274 7.46 -9.33 -8.28
C ILE A 274 8.77 -9.95 -8.76
N LYS A 275 9.85 -9.81 -7.97
CA LYS A 275 11.14 -10.44 -8.28
C LYS A 275 11.04 -11.96 -8.31
N ASP A 276 10.33 -12.57 -7.36
CA ASP A 276 10.10 -14.01 -7.35
C ASP A 276 9.34 -14.49 -8.59
N ILE A 277 8.27 -13.78 -8.97
CA ILE A 277 7.53 -14.06 -10.22
C ILE A 277 8.48 -13.95 -11.42
N LYS A 278 9.31 -12.90 -11.46
CA LYS A 278 10.20 -12.60 -12.57
C LYS A 278 11.23 -13.69 -12.78
N ASN A 279 11.73 -14.28 -11.68
CA ASN A 279 12.67 -15.40 -11.72
C ASN A 279 12.05 -16.71 -12.24
N ASN A 280 10.72 -16.80 -12.31
CA ASN A 280 10.00 -17.99 -12.76
C ASN A 280 9.36 -17.83 -14.16
N ILE A 281 9.57 -16.72 -14.85
CA ILE A 281 9.07 -16.50 -16.23
C ILE A 281 10.18 -15.99 -17.16
N ASN A 282 10.01 -16.22 -18.46
CA ASN A 282 10.97 -15.76 -19.46
C ASN A 282 10.73 -14.31 -19.91
N GLY A 283 9.48 -13.87 -19.94
CA GLY A 283 9.07 -12.56 -20.45
C GLY A 283 8.96 -11.50 -19.37
N LYS A 284 8.05 -10.55 -19.54
CA LYS A 284 7.98 -9.32 -18.74
C LYS A 284 6.83 -9.38 -17.73
N ILE A 285 7.02 -8.70 -16.60
CA ILE A 285 5.94 -8.41 -15.66
C ILE A 285 5.42 -7.02 -15.95
N TYR A 286 4.12 -6.92 -16.10
CA TYR A 286 3.40 -5.70 -16.34
C TYR A 286 2.45 -5.43 -15.17
N VAL A 287 2.41 -4.20 -14.68
CA VAL A 287 1.56 -3.84 -13.54
C VAL A 287 0.74 -2.60 -13.88
N SER A 288 -0.53 -2.60 -13.50
CA SER A 288 -1.40 -1.42 -13.52
C SER A 288 -2.40 -1.49 -12.36
N THR A 289 -3.23 -0.46 -12.26
CA THR A 289 -4.37 -0.38 -11.35
C THR A 289 -5.43 0.52 -11.97
N TYR A 290 -6.65 0.47 -11.43
CA TYR A 290 -7.76 1.36 -11.77
C TYR A 290 -8.02 2.42 -10.68
N ILE A 291 -7.12 2.57 -9.70
CA ILE A 291 -7.19 3.59 -8.64
C ILE A 291 -6.04 4.59 -8.80
N GLN A 292 -6.36 5.86 -9.04
CA GLN A 292 -5.39 6.87 -9.44
C GLN A 292 -4.26 7.06 -8.43
N ASP A 293 -4.58 7.09 -7.13
CA ASP A 293 -3.54 7.28 -6.10
C ASP A 293 -2.66 6.04 -5.94
N HIS A 294 -3.20 4.84 -6.20
CA HIS A 294 -2.39 3.62 -6.22
C HIS A 294 -1.43 3.61 -7.40
N TYR A 295 -1.87 4.15 -8.55
CA TYR A 295 -1.03 4.28 -9.72
C TYR A 295 0.17 5.19 -9.45
N LYS A 296 -0.03 6.31 -8.74
CA LYS A 296 1.08 7.18 -8.29
C LYS A 296 2.05 6.44 -7.37
N CYS A 297 1.54 5.62 -6.46
CA CYS A 297 2.39 4.82 -5.58
C CYS A 297 3.25 3.82 -6.37
N LEU A 298 2.67 3.16 -7.39
CA LEU A 298 3.40 2.25 -8.26
C LEU A 298 4.46 2.98 -9.10
N GLN A 299 4.21 4.22 -9.53
CA GLN A 299 5.22 5.05 -10.22
C GLN A 299 6.44 5.31 -9.33
N MET A 300 6.24 5.51 -8.02
CA MET A 300 7.33 5.80 -7.09
C MET A 300 8.28 4.63 -6.86
N ILE A 301 7.80 3.39 -7.00
CA ILE A 301 8.59 2.17 -6.78
C ILE A 301 8.95 1.44 -8.07
N GLN A 302 8.64 2.03 -9.24
CA GLN A 302 8.96 1.41 -10.51
C GLN A 302 10.46 1.18 -10.63
N ASN A 303 10.82 -0.07 -10.94
CA ASN A 303 12.20 -0.50 -11.15
C ASN A 303 12.28 -1.41 -12.40
N GLU A 304 13.42 -2.04 -12.63
CA GLU A 304 13.65 -2.94 -13.76
C GLU A 304 12.87 -4.28 -13.70
N ASP A 305 12.36 -4.67 -12.52
CA ASP A 305 11.68 -5.96 -12.34
C ASP A 305 10.26 -5.96 -12.93
N PHE A 306 9.65 -4.78 -13.13
CA PHE A 306 8.34 -4.67 -13.75
C PHE A 306 8.15 -3.40 -14.59
N ILE A 307 7.21 -3.49 -15.53
CA ILE A 307 6.82 -2.40 -16.42
C ILE A 307 5.46 -1.87 -15.96
N LEU A 308 5.41 -0.57 -15.66
CA LEU A 308 4.14 0.10 -15.37
C LEU A 308 3.35 0.31 -16.68
N LEU A 309 2.26 -0.42 -16.83
CA LEU A 309 1.31 -0.25 -17.94
C LEU A 309 0.49 1.04 -17.75
N PRO A 310 -0.15 1.55 -18.82
CA PRO A 310 -1.09 2.65 -18.70
C PRO A 310 -2.15 2.40 -17.61
N PHE A 311 -2.59 3.47 -16.96
CA PHE A 311 -3.69 3.44 -16.01
C PHE A 311 -4.99 2.90 -16.64
N PHE A 312 -5.71 2.05 -15.90
CA PHE A 312 -7.04 1.60 -16.33
C PHE A 312 -8.07 2.70 -16.01
N GLU A 313 -8.46 3.44 -17.03
CA GLU A 313 -9.46 4.51 -16.92
C GLU A 313 -10.88 3.95 -16.93
N LEU A 314 -11.67 4.29 -15.91
CA LEU A 314 -13.11 4.06 -15.86
C LEU A 314 -13.84 5.37 -16.12
N ASP A 315 -14.48 5.47 -17.29
CA ASP A 315 -15.23 6.65 -17.71
C ASP A 315 -16.72 6.36 -17.58
N LYS A 316 -17.32 6.82 -16.48
CA LYS A 316 -18.74 6.57 -16.16
C LYS A 316 -19.72 7.19 -17.16
N THR A 317 -19.25 7.98 -18.12
CA THR A 317 -20.09 8.48 -19.22
C THR A 317 -20.27 7.47 -20.36
N LYS A 318 -19.43 6.42 -20.40
CA LYS A 318 -19.53 5.32 -21.35
C LYS A 318 -20.40 4.20 -20.81
N GLU A 319 -20.77 3.28 -21.70
CA GLU A 319 -21.49 2.07 -21.34
C GLU A 319 -20.74 1.27 -20.26
N MET A 320 -21.43 1.10 -19.13
CA MET A 320 -21.02 0.28 -17.99
C MET A 320 -21.54 -1.15 -18.18
N ALA A 321 -21.05 -2.09 -17.37
CA ALA A 321 -21.63 -3.42 -17.31
C ALA A 321 -23.09 -3.35 -16.79
N PRO A 322 -23.89 -4.43 -16.90
CA PRO A 322 -25.30 -4.46 -16.49
C PRO A 322 -25.59 -4.03 -15.05
N ASP A 323 -24.60 -4.10 -14.15
CA ASP A 323 -24.75 -3.67 -12.76
C ASP A 323 -24.55 -2.15 -12.56
N GLY A 324 -24.14 -1.42 -13.61
CA GLY A 324 -23.93 0.02 -13.60
C GLY A 324 -22.62 0.48 -12.96
N ASP A 325 -21.87 -0.42 -12.31
CA ASP A 325 -20.67 -0.10 -11.55
C ASP A 325 -19.39 -0.69 -12.16
N HIS A 326 -19.47 -1.86 -12.80
CA HIS A 326 -18.31 -2.49 -13.44
C HIS A 326 -18.05 -1.96 -14.85
N PRO A 327 -16.81 -2.06 -15.37
CA PRO A 327 -16.48 -1.59 -16.70
C PRO A 327 -17.24 -2.38 -17.77
N GLY A 328 -17.90 -1.68 -18.70
CA GLY A 328 -18.45 -2.29 -19.92
C GLY A 328 -17.37 -2.63 -20.95
N GLU A 329 -17.77 -3.28 -22.06
CA GLU A 329 -16.85 -3.76 -23.10
C GLU A 329 -15.98 -2.64 -23.70
N SER A 330 -16.56 -1.44 -23.88
CA SER A 330 -15.85 -0.29 -24.45
C SER A 330 -14.63 0.11 -23.61
N HIS A 331 -14.72 0.01 -22.28
CA HIS A 331 -13.62 0.26 -21.35
C HIS A 331 -12.51 -0.79 -21.51
N TYR A 332 -12.90 -2.06 -21.52
CA TYR A 332 -11.97 -3.18 -21.68
C TYR A 332 -11.22 -3.13 -22.99
N ARG A 333 -11.93 -2.86 -24.10
CA ARG A 333 -11.31 -2.71 -25.42
C ARG A 333 -10.38 -1.50 -25.49
N HIS A 334 -10.76 -0.37 -24.88
CA HIS A 334 -9.90 0.82 -24.80
C HIS A 334 -8.60 0.54 -24.03
N PHE A 335 -8.71 -0.10 -22.87
CA PHE A 335 -7.56 -0.49 -22.08
C PHE A 335 -6.64 -1.47 -22.83
N ALA A 336 -7.20 -2.53 -23.43
CA ALA A 336 -6.42 -3.49 -24.21
C ALA A 336 -5.67 -2.81 -25.38
N LYS A 337 -6.29 -1.88 -26.10
CA LYS A 337 -5.63 -1.08 -27.15
C LYS A 337 -4.46 -0.24 -26.61
N LYS A 338 -4.63 0.38 -25.44
CA LYS A 338 -3.56 1.14 -24.78
C LYS A 338 -2.39 0.21 -24.40
N VAL A 339 -2.67 -0.98 -23.88
CA VAL A 339 -1.67 -1.99 -23.54
C VAL A 339 -0.89 -2.43 -24.78
N VAL A 340 -1.57 -2.82 -25.87
CA VAL A 340 -0.90 -3.22 -27.14
C VAL A 340 0.02 -2.12 -27.66
N LYS A 341 -0.52 -0.90 -27.79
CA LYS A 341 0.27 0.26 -28.24
C LYS A 341 1.49 0.51 -27.35
N TYR A 342 1.37 0.26 -26.05
CA TYR A 342 2.47 0.40 -25.11
C TYR A 342 3.52 -0.70 -25.30
N MET A 343 3.09 -1.97 -25.39
CA MET A 343 3.99 -3.11 -25.63
C MET A 343 4.78 -2.96 -26.94
N ASP A 344 4.12 -2.55 -28.01
CA ASP A 344 4.75 -2.33 -29.33
C ASP A 344 5.81 -1.21 -29.32
N ARG A 345 5.69 -0.25 -28.41
CA ARG A 345 6.72 0.79 -28.21
C ARG A 345 7.90 0.24 -27.46
N GLN A 346 7.66 -0.58 -26.45
CA GLN A 346 8.69 -1.20 -25.61
C GLN A 346 9.48 -2.32 -26.31
N SER A 347 9.03 -2.79 -27.48
CA SER A 347 9.76 -3.78 -28.29
C SER A 347 10.68 -3.14 -29.34
N LYS A 348 10.64 -1.80 -29.50
CA LYS A 348 11.48 -1.05 -30.44
C LYS A 348 12.75 -0.48 -29.81
N PHE A 349 12.88 -0.65 -28.50
CA PHE A 349 14.04 -0.32 -27.68
C PHE A 349 14.46 -1.60 -26.96
#